data_AF-A0A969T6M9-F1
#
_entry.id   AF-A0A969T6M9-F1
#
_cell.length_a   1.000
_cell.length_b   1.000
_cell.length_c   1.000
_cell.angle_alpha   90.00
_cell.angle_beta   90.00
_cell.angle_gamma   90.00
#
_symmetry.space_group_name_H-M   'P 1'
#
loop_
_entity.id
_entity.type
_entity.pdbx_description
1 polymer ?
#
loop_
_entity_poly.entity_id
_entity_poly.type
_entity_poly.pdbx_seq_one_letter_code
_entity_poly.pdbx_strand_id
1 'polypeptide(L)'
;MTRKIYFASIITLFAILYACERDSQPDVSRDRLAEKNIIFNNNTKALSNRITLKNELLRVENIYSGNLKSVQEPPKVDLTKNYAFTLRAEVDPPVYEGHTLQATHVKILDNFAFVTYNTKGDMYLGGLEVFDVTDISNPKIVWQAVFSKADVSSVDYYNNKLYIVGAQNLEGDTSSKLRTPAMLEVLLLNSNREISDVDTIINLDSYAGTDVKVTSEGIYATSGSNGYLKVYNHNYDSLYAIAVNDARSVDINSSNAYVLGGQPGKVSVFSRNSYTKLNEFLPSGANTPESKSELVVTDSYIFTALNEGGIKILNTDGSLKQFIPRPTTPAGKKDENYVTNSVSLNGDLLFAGNGEAGIYIGGIVKERNDSVFLLGAIKFGEGQSANFVESKDSVVFVATGLGGLKILSISVDEGAPDDVIPTKPCPTLLGHIAELFPEGSNNYVALPELFLSTNTKNVILKKESEVYITFTDEVAGWRNSLGYYIYNLNNPPLNADQLENIYYSQICQK
;
A
#
# COMPACT_ATOMS: atom_id res chain seq x y z
N MET A 1 -90.93 -14.58 14.82
CA MET A 1 -90.94 -13.97 13.46
C MET A 1 -89.83 -12.92 13.41
N THR A 2 -88.56 -13.30 13.31
CA THR A 2 -87.73 -13.57 12.11
C THR A 2 -87.52 -12.42 11.12
N ARG A 3 -86.22 -12.24 10.84
CA ARG A 3 -85.51 -11.55 9.74
C ARG A 3 -85.37 -10.03 9.80
N LYS A 4 -84.14 -9.58 10.11
CA LYS A 4 -83.36 -8.78 9.15
C LYS A 4 -81.91 -9.27 9.11
N ILE A 5 -81.43 -9.42 7.88
CA ILE A 5 -80.16 -10.01 7.46
C ILE A 5 -79.11 -8.90 7.44
N TYR A 6 -77.95 -9.13 8.03
CA TYR A 6 -76.78 -8.25 7.92
C TYR A 6 -76.05 -8.56 6.60
N PHE A 7 -75.93 -7.55 5.73
CA PHE A 7 -75.11 -7.62 4.52
C PHE A 7 -73.66 -7.28 4.89
N ALA A 8 -72.78 -8.26 4.68
CA ALA A 8 -71.34 -8.11 4.85
C ALA A 8 -70.70 -7.48 3.60
N SER A 9 -69.66 -6.69 3.87
CA SER A 9 -68.87 -5.85 2.98
C SER A 9 -68.14 -6.60 1.87
N ILE A 10 -68.15 -6.05 0.65
CA ILE A 10 -67.12 -6.30 -0.37
C ILE A 10 -66.73 -4.95 -0.97
N ILE A 11 -65.56 -4.43 -0.58
CA ILE A 11 -64.88 -3.32 -1.26
C ILE A 11 -63.84 -3.96 -2.16
N THR A 12 -64.09 -3.91 -3.47
CA THR A 12 -63.19 -4.41 -4.50
C THR A 12 -62.10 -3.36 -4.76
N LEU A 13 -60.88 -3.60 -4.27
CA LEU A 13 -59.71 -2.77 -4.53
C LEU A 13 -59.10 -3.18 -5.88
N PHE A 14 -59.26 -2.33 -6.90
CA PHE A 14 -58.57 -2.49 -8.19
C PHE A 14 -57.10 -2.05 -8.02
N ALA A 15 -56.19 -3.01 -7.90
CA ALA A 15 -54.75 -2.75 -7.97
C ALA A 15 -54.32 -2.71 -9.44
N ILE A 16 -53.99 -1.51 -9.94
CA ILE A 16 -53.31 -1.34 -11.22
C ILE A 16 -51.83 -1.63 -10.97
N LEU A 17 -51.39 -2.83 -11.35
CA LEU A 17 -49.97 -3.17 -11.42
C LEU A 17 -49.37 -2.42 -12.62
N TYR A 18 -48.71 -1.29 -12.35
CA TYR A 18 -47.71 -0.73 -13.26
C TYR A 18 -46.46 -1.60 -13.16
N ALA A 19 -46.39 -2.64 -13.99
CA ALA A 19 -45.11 -3.25 -14.34
C ALA A 19 -44.41 -2.29 -15.30
N CYS A 20 -43.54 -1.41 -14.78
CA CYS A 20 -42.51 -0.79 -15.60
C CYS A 20 -41.47 -1.86 -15.91
N GLU A 21 -41.66 -2.55 -17.03
CA GLU A 21 -40.57 -3.23 -17.71
C GLU A 21 -39.60 -2.14 -18.16
N ARG A 22 -38.48 -2.02 -17.45
CA ARG A 22 -37.41 -1.09 -17.81
C ARG A 22 -36.76 -1.71 -19.03
N ASP A 23 -37.20 -1.30 -20.21
CA ASP A 23 -36.49 -1.56 -21.47
C ASP A 23 -35.04 -1.14 -21.25
N SER A 24 -34.16 -2.13 -21.10
CA SER A 24 -32.72 -1.91 -21.00
C SER A 24 -32.25 -1.52 -22.39
N GLN A 25 -32.29 -0.23 -22.68
CA GLN A 25 -31.46 0.34 -23.74
C GLN A 25 -30.02 -0.13 -23.46
N PRO A 26 -29.35 -0.80 -24.41
CA PRO A 26 -27.96 -1.19 -24.23
C PRO A 26 -27.14 0.07 -23.92
N ASP A 27 -26.33 -0.01 -22.88
CA ASP A 27 -25.42 1.07 -22.52
C ASP A 27 -24.36 1.16 -23.62
N VAL A 28 -24.56 2.07 -24.58
CA VAL A 28 -23.70 2.26 -25.77
C VAL A 28 -22.22 2.42 -25.41
N SER A 29 -21.89 2.81 -24.16
CA SER A 29 -20.50 2.80 -23.68
C SER A 29 -19.96 1.38 -23.45
N ARG A 30 -20.75 0.48 -22.87
CA ARG A 30 -20.33 -0.90 -22.56
C ARG A 30 -20.16 -1.75 -23.81
N ASP A 31 -21.05 -1.60 -24.79
CA ASP A 31 -20.91 -2.32 -26.07
C ASP A 31 -19.63 -1.91 -26.79
N ARG A 32 -19.31 -0.61 -26.79
CA ARG A 32 -18.04 -0.10 -27.35
C ARG A 32 -16.82 -0.65 -26.61
N LEU A 33 -16.86 -0.75 -25.29
CA LEU A 33 -15.75 -1.33 -24.52
C LEU A 33 -15.60 -2.84 -24.79
N ALA A 34 -16.71 -3.56 -24.92
CA ALA A 34 -16.69 -4.98 -25.26
C ALA A 34 -16.07 -5.23 -26.65
N GLU A 35 -16.36 -4.37 -27.64
CA GLU A 35 -15.69 -4.39 -28.95
C GLU A 35 -14.17 -4.17 -28.87
N LYS A 36 -13.68 -3.57 -27.77
CA LYS A 36 -12.26 -3.40 -27.46
C LYS A 36 -11.68 -4.49 -26.56
N ASN A 37 -12.44 -5.57 -26.31
CA ASN A 37 -12.08 -6.65 -25.37
C ASN A 37 -11.94 -6.17 -23.91
N ILE A 38 -12.66 -5.10 -23.55
CA ILE A 38 -12.73 -4.57 -22.19
C ILE A 38 -14.09 -4.92 -21.60
N ILE A 39 -14.08 -5.72 -20.55
CA ILE A 39 -15.29 -6.15 -19.85
C ILE A 39 -15.45 -5.30 -18.61
N PHE A 40 -16.42 -4.38 -18.65
CA PHE A 40 -16.67 -3.41 -17.59
C PHE A 40 -17.71 -3.90 -16.58
N ASN A 41 -17.41 -3.76 -15.29
CA ASN A 41 -18.30 -4.10 -14.19
C ASN A 41 -18.28 -2.99 -13.13
N ASN A 42 -19.43 -2.35 -12.90
CA ASN A 42 -19.64 -1.38 -11.82
C ASN A 42 -20.72 -1.82 -10.81
N ASN A 43 -20.99 -3.13 -10.73
CA ASN A 43 -21.83 -3.68 -9.67
C ASN A 43 -21.03 -3.69 -8.36
N THR A 44 -21.00 -2.54 -7.70
CA THR A 44 -20.26 -2.31 -6.45
C THR A 44 -20.60 -3.34 -5.39
N LYS A 45 -21.85 -3.79 -5.29
CA LYS A 45 -22.25 -4.86 -4.34
C LYS A 45 -21.52 -6.17 -4.62
N ALA A 46 -21.43 -6.58 -5.88
CA ALA A 46 -20.72 -7.80 -6.25
C ALA A 46 -19.20 -7.66 -6.04
N LEU A 47 -18.64 -6.49 -6.37
CA LEU A 47 -17.21 -6.21 -6.19
C LEU A 47 -16.83 -6.15 -4.70
N SER A 48 -17.67 -5.54 -3.86
CA SER A 48 -17.48 -5.45 -2.41
C SER A 48 -17.48 -6.80 -1.70
N ASN A 49 -18.04 -7.87 -2.29
CA ASN A 49 -17.93 -9.21 -1.70
C ASN A 49 -16.49 -9.73 -1.61
N ARG A 50 -15.55 -9.14 -2.36
CA ARG A 50 -14.11 -9.45 -2.27
C ARG A 50 -13.39 -8.67 -1.18
N ILE A 51 -14.03 -7.68 -0.56
CA ILE A 51 -13.41 -6.85 0.47
C ILE A 51 -13.76 -7.43 1.83
N THR A 52 -12.74 -7.93 2.53
CA THR A 52 -12.84 -8.28 3.95
C THR A 52 -12.34 -7.09 4.76
N LEU A 53 -13.26 -6.37 5.40
CA LEU A 53 -12.92 -5.26 6.29
C LEU A 53 -12.17 -5.76 7.53
N LYS A 54 -11.19 -4.96 7.97
CA LYS A 54 -10.34 -5.21 9.12
C LYS A 54 -10.22 -3.94 9.95
N ASN A 55 -9.82 -4.11 11.20
CA ASN A 55 -9.42 -3.02 12.07
C ASN A 55 -8.31 -3.53 12.99
N GLU A 56 -7.24 -4.01 12.38
CA GLU A 56 -6.16 -4.72 13.07
C GLU A 56 -4.91 -3.85 13.08
N LEU A 57 -4.44 -3.46 14.27
CA LEU A 57 -3.15 -2.80 14.41
C LEU A 57 -2.04 -3.80 14.09
N LEU A 58 -1.28 -3.52 13.03
CA LEU A 58 -0.20 -4.37 12.57
C LEU A 58 1.06 -4.11 13.39
N ARG A 59 1.70 -5.20 13.82
CA ARG A 59 2.98 -5.15 14.50
C ARG A 59 4.10 -4.86 13.49
N VAL A 60 4.86 -3.80 13.74
CA VAL A 60 6.13 -3.55 13.05
C VAL A 60 7.21 -4.40 13.74
N GLU A 61 7.59 -5.50 13.10
CA GLU A 61 8.61 -6.42 13.59
C GLU A 61 10.01 -5.80 13.46
N ASN A 62 10.82 -5.92 14.51
CA ASN A 62 12.21 -5.51 14.46
C ASN A 62 13.01 -6.47 13.57
N ILE A 63 13.70 -5.92 12.56
CA ILE A 63 14.52 -6.68 11.60
C ILE A 63 16.00 -6.78 12.00
N TYR A 64 16.41 -6.15 13.12
CA TYR A 64 17.78 -6.24 13.63
C TYR A 64 17.96 -7.50 14.50
N SER A 65 18.40 -8.59 13.87
CA SER A 65 18.96 -9.78 14.54
C SER A 65 20.24 -10.24 13.82
N GLY A 66 21.27 -9.40 13.82
CA GLY A 66 22.58 -9.73 13.25
C GLY A 66 23.66 -8.77 13.72
N ASN A 67 24.76 -9.31 14.22
CA ASN A 67 25.92 -8.58 14.78
C ASN A 67 26.52 -7.55 13.82
N LEU A 68 25.97 -6.33 13.77
CA LEU A 68 26.69 -5.17 13.25
C LEU A 68 27.56 -4.62 14.39
N LYS A 69 28.85 -4.97 14.36
CA LYS A 69 29.88 -4.20 15.05
C LYS A 69 30.00 -2.83 14.38
N SER A 70 29.11 -1.90 14.70
CA SER A 70 29.36 -0.48 14.56
C SER A 70 28.71 0.24 15.73
N VAL A 71 29.58 0.81 16.55
CA VAL A 71 29.28 1.69 17.68
C VAL A 71 28.44 2.86 17.19
N GLN A 72 27.15 2.85 17.52
CA GLN A 72 26.31 4.00 17.81
C GLN A 72 24.97 3.45 18.32
N GLU A 73 24.45 3.98 19.43
CA GLU A 73 23.05 3.74 19.81
C GLU A 73 22.18 3.87 18.56
N PRO A 74 21.19 2.97 18.35
CA PRO A 74 20.16 3.22 17.35
C PRO A 74 19.66 4.64 17.60
N PRO A 75 19.55 5.50 16.56
CA PRO A 75 19.02 6.84 16.76
C PRO A 75 17.75 6.76 17.58
N LYS A 76 17.57 7.70 18.51
CA LYS A 76 16.24 8.10 18.93
C LYS A 76 15.46 8.44 17.66
N VAL A 77 14.65 7.50 17.19
CA VAL A 77 13.55 7.78 16.26
C VAL A 77 12.76 8.90 16.91
N ASP A 78 12.35 9.88 16.13
CA ASP A 78 11.49 10.95 16.63
C ASP A 78 10.14 10.33 17.06
N LEU A 79 10.03 9.91 18.33
CA LEU A 79 8.79 9.33 18.86
C LEU A 79 7.65 10.37 18.99
N THR A 80 7.80 11.59 18.44
CA THR A 80 6.60 12.41 18.17
C THR A 80 5.81 11.88 16.96
N LYS A 81 6.41 10.98 16.17
CA LYS A 81 5.83 10.32 15.01
C LYS A 81 5.84 8.80 15.17
N ASN A 82 5.24 8.28 16.25
CA ASN A 82 5.05 6.83 16.34
C ASN A 82 4.07 6.43 15.24
N TYR A 83 4.56 5.94 14.11
CA TYR A 83 3.69 5.50 13.04
C TYR A 83 2.98 4.21 13.45
N ALA A 84 1.66 4.26 13.49
CA ALA A 84 0.80 3.10 13.62
C ALA A 84 0.24 2.73 12.24
N PHE A 85 0.24 1.43 11.96
CA PHE A 85 -0.25 0.88 10.72
C PHE A 85 -1.44 -0.03 11.04
N THR A 86 -2.62 0.33 10.60
CA THR A 86 -3.82 -0.48 10.80
C THR A 86 -4.20 -1.14 9.48
N LEU A 87 -4.33 -2.46 9.45
CA LEU A 87 -4.95 -3.17 8.35
C LEU A 87 -6.44 -2.83 8.34
N ARG A 88 -6.89 -2.21 7.25
CA ARG A 88 -8.27 -1.76 7.05
C ARG A 88 -9.07 -2.67 6.15
N ALA A 89 -8.42 -3.27 5.17
CA ALA A 89 -9.05 -4.29 4.34
C ALA A 89 -8.04 -5.27 3.74
N GLU A 90 -8.52 -6.50 3.55
CA GLU A 90 -7.95 -7.46 2.63
C GLU A 90 -8.89 -7.60 1.45
N VAL A 91 -8.36 -7.59 0.23
CA VAL A 91 -9.16 -7.66 -0.99
C VAL A 91 -8.73 -8.85 -1.80
N ASP A 92 -9.64 -9.79 -2.02
CA ASP A 92 -9.38 -10.95 -2.85
C ASP A 92 -9.06 -10.51 -4.30
N PRO A 93 -8.10 -11.18 -4.96
CA PRO A 93 -7.74 -10.86 -6.33
C PRO A 93 -8.94 -11.06 -7.28
N PRO A 94 -9.02 -10.29 -8.39
CA PRO A 94 -9.98 -10.58 -9.44
C PRO A 94 -9.78 -11.99 -10.00
N VAL A 95 -10.89 -12.67 -10.29
CA VAL A 95 -10.88 -13.97 -10.98
C VAL A 95 -11.74 -13.85 -12.23
N TYR A 96 -11.17 -14.18 -13.38
CA TYR A 96 -11.85 -14.18 -14.66
C TYR A 96 -11.62 -15.52 -15.36
N GLU A 97 -12.69 -16.20 -15.75
CA GLU A 97 -12.65 -17.53 -16.41
C GLU A 97 -11.78 -18.58 -15.67
N GLY A 98 -11.74 -18.50 -14.33
CA GLY A 98 -10.93 -19.41 -13.49
C GLY A 98 -9.46 -19.00 -13.33
N HIS A 99 -9.02 -17.94 -13.99
CA HIS A 99 -7.69 -17.37 -13.85
C HIS A 99 -7.67 -16.27 -12.79
N THR A 100 -6.71 -16.33 -11.88
CA THR A 100 -6.52 -15.33 -10.82
C THR A 100 -5.55 -14.25 -11.29
N LEU A 101 -5.99 -13.00 -11.23
CA LEU A 101 -5.20 -11.84 -11.62
C LEU A 101 -4.42 -11.32 -10.41
N GLN A 102 -3.18 -10.87 -10.62
CA GLN A 102 -2.30 -10.36 -9.58
C GLN A 102 -2.08 -8.87 -9.75
N ALA A 103 -2.20 -8.10 -8.65
CA ALA A 103 -2.00 -6.67 -8.71
C ALA A 103 -0.55 -6.34 -9.09
N THR A 104 -0.38 -5.46 -10.07
CA THR A 104 0.92 -5.09 -10.64
C THR A 104 1.38 -3.71 -10.18
N HIS A 105 0.49 -2.72 -10.15
CA HIS A 105 0.81 -1.33 -9.81
C HIS A 105 -0.39 -0.64 -9.18
N VAL A 106 -0.13 0.41 -8.41
CA VAL A 106 -1.16 1.24 -7.77
C VAL A 106 -0.80 2.70 -7.99
N LYS A 107 -1.76 3.49 -8.48
CA LYS A 107 -1.67 4.95 -8.50
C LYS A 107 -2.69 5.54 -7.53
N ILE A 108 -2.24 6.27 -6.51
CA ILE A 108 -3.14 6.98 -5.59
C ILE A 108 -3.28 8.45 -6.02
N LEU A 109 -4.51 8.87 -6.26
CA LEU A 109 -4.88 10.25 -6.58
C LEU A 109 -6.08 10.67 -5.74
N ASP A 110 -5.89 11.71 -4.93
CA ASP A 110 -6.85 12.14 -3.93
C ASP A 110 -7.31 10.93 -3.10
N ASN A 111 -8.62 10.70 -3.02
CA ASN A 111 -9.21 9.57 -2.31
C ASN A 111 -9.45 8.33 -3.19
N PHE A 112 -8.82 8.25 -4.36
CA PHE A 112 -8.97 7.11 -5.27
C PHE A 112 -7.64 6.40 -5.49
N ALA A 113 -7.71 5.07 -5.61
CA ALA A 113 -6.57 4.26 -6.04
C ALA A 113 -6.93 3.48 -7.30
N PHE A 114 -6.08 3.60 -8.33
CA PHE A 114 -6.17 2.85 -9.57
C PHE A 114 -5.20 1.69 -9.49
N VAL A 115 -5.70 0.45 -9.53
CA VAL A 115 -4.91 -0.76 -9.35
C VAL A 115 -4.93 -1.56 -10.63
N THR A 116 -3.76 -1.83 -11.20
CA THR A 116 -3.63 -2.66 -12.40
C THR A 116 -3.32 -4.10 -12.03
N TYR A 117 -3.65 -5.02 -12.93
CA TYR A 117 -3.45 -6.44 -12.75
C TYR A 117 -2.97 -7.13 -14.03
N ASN A 118 -2.25 -8.23 -13.86
CA ASN A 118 -1.89 -9.16 -14.92
C ASN A 118 -2.08 -10.62 -14.47
N THR A 119 -1.91 -11.56 -15.38
CA THR A 119 -1.88 -12.99 -15.05
C THR A 119 -0.44 -13.49 -15.09
N LYS A 120 -0.09 -14.39 -14.16
CA LYS A 120 1.26 -14.97 -14.14
C LYS A 120 1.47 -15.89 -15.34
N GLY A 121 2.58 -15.72 -16.05
CA GLY A 121 2.99 -16.56 -17.18
C GLY A 121 2.70 -15.89 -18.53
N ASP A 122 2.55 -16.71 -19.57
CA ASP A 122 2.47 -16.21 -20.96
C ASP A 122 1.04 -15.78 -21.39
N MET A 123 0.08 -15.81 -20.46
CA MET A 123 -1.32 -15.50 -20.73
C MET A 123 -1.55 -13.99 -20.68
N TYR A 124 -2.07 -13.44 -21.78
CA TYR A 124 -2.55 -12.06 -21.85
C TYR A 124 -3.92 -11.93 -21.19
N LEU A 125 -3.94 -11.58 -19.92
CA LEU A 125 -5.17 -11.34 -19.17
C LEU A 125 -4.88 -10.40 -18.00
N GLY A 126 -5.41 -9.19 -18.12
CA GLY A 126 -5.17 -8.12 -17.16
C GLY A 126 -6.45 -7.50 -16.64
N GLY A 127 -6.26 -6.53 -15.76
CA GLY A 127 -7.37 -5.85 -15.11
C GLY A 127 -6.99 -4.45 -14.65
N LEU A 128 -8.03 -3.67 -14.40
CA LEU A 128 -7.95 -2.36 -13.77
C LEU A 128 -9.13 -2.21 -12.80
N GLU A 129 -8.84 -1.88 -11.55
CA GLU A 129 -9.84 -1.60 -10.54
C GLU A 129 -9.65 -0.21 -9.97
N VAL A 130 -10.76 0.44 -9.63
CA VAL A 130 -10.74 1.72 -8.93
C VAL A 130 -11.34 1.57 -7.55
N PHE A 131 -10.55 1.94 -6.56
CA PHE A 131 -10.95 1.97 -5.17
C PHE A 131 -11.28 3.41 -4.77
N ASP A 132 -12.38 3.61 -4.05
CA ASP A 132 -12.66 4.80 -3.26
C ASP A 132 -12.23 4.51 -1.81
N VAL A 133 -11.28 5.30 -1.33
CA VAL A 133 -10.71 5.26 0.02
C VAL A 133 -10.98 6.54 0.80
N THR A 134 -12.00 7.31 0.40
CA THR A 134 -12.43 8.52 1.14
C THR A 134 -12.74 8.20 2.60
N ASP A 135 -13.42 7.07 2.83
CA ASP A 135 -13.54 6.45 4.14
C ASP A 135 -12.62 5.22 4.17
N ILE A 136 -11.40 5.41 4.68
CA ILE A 136 -10.39 4.35 4.75
C ILE A 136 -10.81 3.19 5.67
N SER A 137 -11.79 3.39 6.55
CA SER A 137 -12.35 2.30 7.38
C SER A 137 -13.33 1.42 6.59
N ASN A 138 -13.81 1.90 5.45
CA ASN A 138 -14.76 1.22 4.59
C ASN A 138 -14.43 1.46 3.10
N PRO A 139 -13.25 0.99 2.63
CA PRO A 139 -12.85 1.15 1.24
C PRO A 139 -13.79 0.38 0.31
N LYS A 140 -14.00 0.89 -0.91
CA LYS A 140 -14.93 0.30 -1.89
C LYS A 140 -14.30 0.19 -3.25
N ILE A 141 -14.58 -0.90 -3.96
CA ILE A 141 -14.29 -0.99 -5.39
C ILE A 141 -15.46 -0.34 -6.12
N VAL A 142 -15.18 0.77 -6.81
CA VAL A 142 -16.16 1.55 -7.57
C VAL A 142 -16.50 0.84 -8.88
N TRP A 143 -15.47 0.37 -9.57
CA TRP A 143 -15.61 -0.39 -10.80
C TRP A 143 -14.36 -1.24 -11.08
N GLN A 144 -14.56 -2.20 -11.98
CA GLN A 144 -13.55 -3.11 -12.51
C GLN A 144 -13.65 -3.13 -14.03
N ALA A 145 -12.50 -3.21 -14.70
CA ALA A 145 -12.38 -3.53 -16.11
C ALA A 145 -11.44 -4.71 -16.27
N VAL A 146 -11.89 -5.77 -16.95
CA VAL A 146 -11.06 -6.92 -17.33
C VAL A 146 -10.65 -6.77 -18.79
N PHE A 147 -9.36 -6.91 -19.06
CA PHE A 147 -8.76 -6.85 -20.40
C PHE A 147 -8.49 -8.29 -20.85
N SER A 148 -9.44 -8.90 -21.57
CA SER A 148 -9.41 -10.35 -21.84
C SER A 148 -8.34 -10.78 -22.86
N LYS A 149 -7.64 -9.82 -23.47
CA LYS A 149 -6.56 -10.05 -24.44
C LYS A 149 -5.30 -9.25 -24.14
N ALA A 150 -5.21 -8.64 -22.96
CA ALA A 150 -4.06 -7.81 -22.62
C ALA A 150 -3.73 -7.84 -21.14
N ASP A 151 -2.44 -7.89 -20.81
CA ASP A 151 -1.93 -7.65 -19.47
C ASP A 151 -1.77 -6.16 -19.21
N VAL A 152 -1.92 -5.75 -17.95
CA VAL A 152 -1.73 -4.35 -17.53
C VAL A 152 -0.65 -4.25 -16.45
N SER A 153 0.46 -3.60 -16.78
CA SER A 153 1.67 -3.54 -15.95
C SER A 153 1.72 -2.34 -15.01
N SER A 154 1.31 -1.17 -15.51
CA SER A 154 1.38 0.10 -14.78
C SER A 154 0.27 1.06 -15.25
N VAL A 155 -0.04 2.04 -14.40
CA VAL A 155 -1.05 3.07 -14.65
C VAL A 155 -0.58 4.42 -14.09
N ASP A 156 -0.83 5.48 -14.85
CA ASP A 156 -0.80 6.84 -14.35
C ASP A 156 -2.06 7.61 -14.76
N TYR A 157 -2.32 8.73 -14.09
CA TYR A 157 -3.48 9.57 -14.33
C TYR A 157 -3.06 10.98 -14.71
N TYR A 158 -3.70 11.53 -15.74
CA TYR A 158 -3.61 12.95 -16.04
C TYR A 158 -4.86 13.44 -16.77
N ASN A 159 -5.39 14.59 -16.36
CA ASN A 159 -6.49 15.30 -17.03
C ASN A 159 -7.69 14.41 -17.41
N ASN A 160 -8.22 13.68 -16.42
CA ASN A 160 -9.35 12.74 -16.58
C ASN A 160 -9.12 11.60 -17.58
N LYS A 161 -7.86 11.23 -17.79
CA LYS A 161 -7.47 10.04 -18.56
C LYS A 161 -6.59 9.15 -17.70
N LEU A 162 -6.72 7.84 -17.94
CA LEU A 162 -5.77 6.85 -17.45
C LEU A 162 -4.85 6.45 -18.59
N TYR A 163 -3.57 6.37 -18.28
CA TYR A 163 -2.53 5.93 -19.18
C TYR A 163 -2.05 4.60 -18.64
N ILE A 164 -2.32 3.53 -19.36
CA ILE A 164 -1.90 2.19 -18.96
C ILE A 164 -0.88 1.65 -19.93
N VAL A 165 0.09 0.90 -19.42
CA VAL A 165 1.05 0.17 -20.24
C VAL A 165 0.96 -1.31 -19.93
N GLY A 166 1.27 -2.12 -20.93
CA GLY A 166 1.17 -3.56 -20.80
C GLY A 166 1.49 -4.27 -22.10
N ALA A 167 0.89 -5.44 -22.29
CA ALA A 167 1.10 -6.27 -23.47
C ALA A 167 -0.23 -6.80 -23.99
N GLN A 168 -0.45 -6.80 -25.30
CA GLN A 168 -1.67 -7.30 -25.93
C GLN A 168 -1.37 -8.49 -26.85
N ASN A 169 -2.25 -9.48 -26.82
CA ASN A 169 -2.24 -10.56 -27.79
C ASN A 169 -2.58 -10.04 -29.19
N LEU A 170 -1.65 -10.20 -30.13
CA LEU A 170 -1.81 -9.79 -31.52
C LEU A 170 -2.37 -10.90 -32.42
N GLU A 171 -2.49 -12.14 -31.91
CA GLU A 171 -2.99 -13.26 -32.70
C GLU A 171 -4.43 -13.02 -33.15
N GLY A 172 -4.66 -13.06 -34.46
CA GLY A 172 -5.96 -12.81 -35.06
C GLY A 172 -6.41 -11.34 -35.03
N ASP A 173 -5.62 -10.43 -34.46
CA ASP A 173 -5.90 -9.01 -34.48
C ASP A 173 -5.32 -8.36 -35.73
N THR A 174 -6.18 -8.16 -36.73
CA THR A 174 -5.85 -7.46 -37.98
C THR A 174 -6.21 -5.98 -37.93
N SER A 175 -6.72 -5.50 -36.79
CA SER A 175 -7.34 -4.19 -36.62
C SER A 175 -6.52 -3.21 -35.78
N SER A 176 -5.62 -3.71 -34.92
CA SER A 176 -4.81 -2.84 -34.08
C SER A 176 -3.66 -2.16 -34.82
N LYS A 177 -3.29 -0.98 -34.29
CA LYS A 177 -2.09 -0.24 -34.70
C LYS A 177 -0.80 -0.87 -34.13
N LEU A 178 -0.90 -2.01 -33.45
CA LEU A 178 0.21 -2.66 -32.77
C LEU A 178 0.98 -3.56 -33.74
N ARG A 179 2.30 -3.45 -33.70
CA ARG A 179 3.28 -4.27 -34.44
C ARG A 179 4.03 -5.22 -33.51
N THR A 180 4.03 -4.90 -32.22
CA THR A 180 4.63 -5.67 -31.14
C THR A 180 3.64 -5.72 -29.97
N PRO A 181 3.70 -6.71 -29.09
CA PRO A 181 2.71 -6.84 -28.01
C PRO A 181 2.69 -5.64 -27.05
N ALA A 182 3.84 -5.02 -26.81
CA ALA A 182 3.95 -3.89 -25.89
C ALA A 182 3.09 -2.68 -26.34
N MET A 183 2.31 -2.13 -25.41
CA MET A 183 1.38 -1.04 -25.70
C MET A 183 1.35 0.03 -24.61
N LEU A 184 0.99 1.24 -25.03
CA LEU A 184 0.43 2.30 -24.20
C LEU A 184 -1.02 2.52 -24.66
N GLU A 185 -1.97 2.30 -23.76
CA GLU A 185 -3.40 2.53 -24.01
C GLU A 185 -3.89 3.69 -23.13
N VAL A 186 -4.71 4.57 -23.71
CA VAL A 186 -5.25 5.75 -23.03
C VAL A 186 -6.75 5.63 -22.93
N LEU A 187 -7.25 5.62 -21.69
CA LEU A 187 -8.66 5.45 -21.36
C LEU A 187 -9.26 6.80 -20.97
N LEU A 188 -10.40 7.13 -21.57
CA LEU A 188 -11.20 8.30 -21.19
C LEU A 188 -12.05 7.97 -19.98
N LEU A 189 -12.06 8.85 -18.98
CA LEU A 189 -12.97 8.75 -17.86
C LEU A 189 -14.17 9.71 -18.00
N ASN A 190 -15.33 9.31 -17.49
CA ASN A 190 -16.49 10.19 -17.34
C ASN A 190 -16.37 11.05 -16.05
N SER A 191 -17.43 11.82 -15.73
CA SER A 191 -17.49 12.65 -14.53
C SER A 191 -17.45 11.86 -13.21
N ASN A 192 -17.80 10.57 -13.25
CA ASN A 192 -17.78 9.65 -12.12
C ASN A 192 -16.45 8.87 -12.05
N ARG A 193 -15.45 9.24 -12.87
CA ARG A 193 -14.17 8.55 -13.01
C ARG A 193 -14.28 7.10 -13.48
N GLU A 194 -15.39 6.72 -14.12
CA GLU A 194 -15.54 5.42 -14.79
C GLU A 194 -15.02 5.50 -16.22
N ILE A 195 -14.50 4.38 -16.75
CA ILE A 195 -14.08 4.31 -18.15
C ILE A 195 -15.29 4.54 -19.05
N SER A 196 -15.21 5.54 -19.92
CA SER A 196 -16.25 5.86 -20.89
C SER A 196 -15.92 5.40 -22.30
N ASP A 197 -14.63 5.37 -22.67
CA ASP A 197 -14.15 4.94 -23.98
C ASP A 197 -12.62 4.74 -23.96
N VAL A 198 -12.09 4.13 -25.02
CA VAL A 198 -10.65 4.09 -25.31
C VAL A 198 -10.33 5.25 -26.25
N ASP A 199 -9.45 6.16 -25.83
CA ASP A 199 -9.01 7.28 -26.66
C ASP A 199 -8.07 6.79 -27.78
N THR A 200 -7.02 6.07 -27.39
CA THR A 200 -6.03 5.56 -28.34
C THR A 200 -5.24 4.39 -27.76
N ILE A 201 -4.65 3.62 -28.67
CA ILE A 201 -3.66 2.60 -28.39
C ILE A 201 -2.42 2.88 -29.24
N ILE A 202 -1.25 2.88 -28.59
CA ILE A 202 0.04 3.26 -29.18
C ILE A 202 1.01 2.09 -29.03
N ASN A 203 1.67 1.72 -30.13
CA ASN A 203 2.68 0.67 -30.13
C ASN A 203 3.96 1.09 -29.38
N LEU A 204 4.29 0.37 -28.32
CA LEU A 204 5.63 0.38 -27.72
C LEU A 204 6.44 -0.75 -28.35
N ASP A 205 7.73 -0.53 -28.61
CA ASP A 205 8.55 -1.58 -29.19
C ASP A 205 9.09 -2.44 -28.04
N SER A 206 8.62 -3.70 -27.92
CA SER A 206 9.14 -4.83 -27.11
C SER A 206 8.00 -5.84 -26.87
N TYR A 207 8.18 -6.77 -25.94
CA TYR A 207 7.19 -7.75 -25.49
C TYR A 207 6.18 -7.18 -24.49
N ALA A 208 6.55 -6.22 -23.65
CA ALA A 208 5.63 -5.56 -22.74
C ALA A 208 6.02 -4.10 -22.46
N GLY A 209 5.02 -3.24 -22.31
CA GLY A 209 5.16 -1.96 -21.63
C GLY A 209 5.31 -2.22 -20.12
N THR A 210 6.27 -1.55 -19.49
CA THR A 210 6.69 -1.84 -18.11
C THR A 210 6.26 -0.77 -17.13
N ASP A 211 6.36 0.49 -17.52
CA ASP A 211 5.99 1.61 -16.67
C ASP A 211 5.57 2.85 -17.47
N VAL A 212 4.80 3.73 -16.82
CA VAL A 212 4.33 4.99 -17.41
C VAL A 212 4.30 6.09 -16.37
N LYS A 213 4.88 7.24 -16.73
CA LYS A 213 4.81 8.48 -15.95
C LYS A 213 4.24 9.60 -16.80
N VAL A 214 3.22 10.27 -16.29
CA VAL A 214 2.57 11.38 -16.99
C VAL A 214 2.72 12.66 -16.18
N THR A 215 3.13 13.71 -16.87
CA THR A 215 3.27 15.06 -16.32
C THR A 215 2.45 16.02 -17.16
N SER A 216 2.38 17.30 -16.79
CA SER A 216 1.78 18.33 -17.63
C SER A 216 2.53 18.61 -18.93
N GLU A 217 3.78 18.14 -19.04
CA GLU A 217 4.64 18.38 -20.21
C GLU A 217 4.63 17.22 -21.20
N GLY A 218 4.27 16.02 -20.75
CA GLY A 218 4.33 14.84 -21.61
C GLY A 218 4.12 13.52 -20.88
N ILE A 219 4.10 12.48 -21.71
CA ILE A 219 3.86 11.07 -21.34
C ILE A 219 5.16 10.31 -21.60
N TYR A 220 5.66 9.65 -20.57
CA TYR A 220 6.90 8.88 -20.60
C TYR A 220 6.54 7.42 -20.39
N ALA A 221 6.82 6.57 -21.37
CA ALA A 221 6.50 5.14 -21.31
C ALA A 221 7.75 4.31 -21.54
N THR A 222 7.93 3.27 -20.72
CA THR A 222 9.01 2.31 -20.87
C THR A 222 8.51 0.96 -21.37
N SER A 223 9.37 0.25 -22.09
CA SER A 223 9.15 -1.13 -22.51
C SER A 223 10.35 -2.02 -22.13
N GLY A 224 10.12 -3.31 -21.85
CA GLY A 224 11.15 -4.23 -21.33
C GLY A 224 12.12 -4.79 -22.39
N SER A 225 12.91 -5.81 -22.04
CA SER A 225 13.88 -6.56 -22.90
C SER A 225 14.63 -5.72 -23.94
N ASN A 226 14.15 -5.62 -25.19
CA ASN A 226 14.70 -4.73 -26.23
C ASN A 226 14.11 -3.31 -26.13
N GLY A 227 14.13 -2.78 -24.91
CA GLY A 227 13.25 -1.73 -24.43
C GLY A 227 13.59 -0.33 -24.91
N TYR A 228 12.61 0.57 -24.75
CA TYR A 228 12.76 1.99 -25.02
C TYR A 228 12.22 2.83 -23.86
N LEU A 229 12.78 4.02 -23.68
CA LEU A 229 12.00 5.15 -23.21
C LEU A 229 11.39 5.84 -24.44
N LYS A 230 10.06 5.91 -24.49
CA LYS A 230 9.32 6.71 -25.47
C LYS A 230 8.64 7.88 -24.78
N VAL A 231 8.76 9.07 -25.37
CA VAL A 231 8.17 10.30 -24.85
C VAL A 231 7.19 10.86 -25.88
N TYR A 232 5.99 11.19 -25.42
CA TYR A 232 4.93 11.77 -26.24
C TYR A 232 4.42 13.08 -25.65
N ASN A 233 3.90 13.97 -26.49
CA ASN A 233 3.05 15.06 -26.02
C ASN A 233 1.62 14.54 -25.72
N HIS A 234 0.75 15.41 -25.19
CA HIS A 234 -0.65 15.03 -24.91
C HIS A 234 -1.56 14.87 -26.15
N ASN A 235 -1.05 15.17 -27.35
CA ASN A 235 -1.69 14.82 -28.63
C ASN A 235 -1.19 13.48 -29.18
N TYR A 236 -0.36 12.76 -28.41
CA TYR A 236 0.22 11.45 -28.74
C TYR A 236 1.28 11.49 -29.85
N ASP A 237 1.80 12.68 -30.20
CA ASP A 237 2.94 12.78 -31.10
C ASP A 237 4.20 12.32 -30.38
N SER A 238 4.96 11.43 -31.04
CA SER A 238 6.26 10.96 -30.54
C SER A 238 7.25 12.13 -30.55
N LEU A 239 7.67 12.58 -29.37
CA LEU A 239 8.70 13.60 -29.20
C LEU A 239 10.09 13.00 -29.17
N TYR A 240 10.22 11.81 -28.58
CA TYR A 240 11.50 11.14 -28.42
C TYR A 240 11.36 9.64 -28.27
N ALA A 241 12.37 8.89 -28.72
CA ALA A 241 12.50 7.45 -28.49
C ALA A 241 13.98 7.10 -28.36
N ILE A 242 14.33 6.44 -27.27
CA ILE A 242 15.72 6.02 -27.00
C ILE A 242 15.73 4.61 -26.43
N ALA A 243 16.63 3.78 -26.94
CA ALA A 243 16.79 2.42 -26.46
C ALA A 243 17.31 2.44 -25.02
N VAL A 244 16.62 1.71 -24.15
CA VAL A 244 17.02 1.42 -22.78
C VAL A 244 16.81 -0.07 -22.58
N ASN A 245 17.91 -0.82 -22.55
CA ASN A 245 17.86 -2.27 -22.38
C ASN A 245 17.11 -2.62 -21.09
N ASP A 246 16.17 -3.56 -21.19
CA ASP A 246 15.36 -4.05 -20.09
C ASP A 246 14.79 -2.94 -19.19
N ALA A 247 14.19 -1.90 -19.78
CA ALA A 247 13.62 -0.79 -19.02
C ALA A 247 12.42 -1.27 -18.17
N ARG A 248 12.50 -1.05 -16.86
CA ARG A 248 11.55 -1.56 -15.85
C ARG A 248 10.71 -0.48 -15.19
N SER A 249 11.25 0.74 -15.04
CA SER A 249 10.58 1.84 -14.35
C SER A 249 11.05 3.20 -14.85
N VAL A 250 10.17 4.19 -14.80
CA VAL A 250 10.47 5.59 -15.11
C VAL A 250 9.88 6.53 -14.06
N ASP A 251 10.70 7.47 -13.59
CA ASP A 251 10.24 8.56 -12.73
C ASP A 251 11.00 9.85 -13.04
N ILE A 252 10.46 10.97 -12.58
CA ILE A 252 10.82 12.30 -13.06
C ILE A 252 10.88 13.26 -11.88
N ASN A 253 11.94 14.08 -11.82
CA ASN A 253 12.02 15.22 -10.91
C ASN A 253 11.88 16.54 -11.66
N SER A 254 12.14 17.68 -11.01
CA SER A 254 12.01 19.01 -11.63
C SER A 254 12.81 19.19 -12.93
N SER A 255 13.91 18.46 -13.12
CA SER A 255 14.88 18.71 -14.20
C SER A 255 15.03 17.55 -15.19
N ASN A 256 14.97 16.30 -14.70
CA ASN A 256 15.38 15.13 -15.46
C ASN A 256 14.36 13.99 -15.35
N ALA A 257 14.32 13.15 -16.38
CA ALA A 257 13.69 11.84 -16.36
C ALA A 257 14.74 10.77 -16.07
N TYR A 258 14.37 9.78 -15.27
CA TYR A 258 15.22 8.69 -14.82
C TYR A 258 14.57 7.38 -15.22
N VAL A 259 15.34 6.50 -15.85
CA VAL A 259 14.85 5.19 -16.29
C VAL A 259 15.71 4.10 -15.68
N LEU A 260 15.08 3.18 -14.95
CA LEU A 260 15.71 1.98 -14.43
C LEU A 260 15.67 0.89 -15.49
N GLY A 261 16.83 0.43 -15.95
CA GLY A 261 17.00 -0.79 -16.72
C GLY A 261 17.52 -1.94 -15.85
N GLY A 262 17.26 -3.18 -16.27
CA GLY A 262 17.79 -4.41 -15.67
C GLY A 262 18.92 -5.07 -16.46
N GLN A 263 19.45 -6.16 -15.89
CA GLN A 263 20.46 -7.04 -16.51
C GLN A 263 21.78 -6.36 -16.96
N PRO A 264 22.60 -5.80 -16.05
CA PRO A 264 22.36 -5.52 -14.64
C PRO A 264 21.62 -4.17 -14.43
N GLY A 265 21.20 -3.92 -13.20
CA GLY A 265 20.56 -2.68 -12.76
C GLY A 265 21.33 -1.43 -13.18
N LYS A 266 20.64 -0.52 -13.89
CA LYS A 266 21.20 0.67 -14.51
C LYS A 266 20.20 1.83 -14.48
N VAL A 267 20.62 2.99 -14.00
CA VAL A 267 19.79 4.21 -14.03
C VAL A 267 20.29 5.13 -15.12
N SER A 268 19.51 5.31 -16.19
CA SER A 268 19.80 6.30 -17.24
C SER A 268 19.09 7.62 -16.94
N VAL A 269 19.81 8.74 -17.06
CA VAL A 269 19.29 10.09 -16.79
C VAL A 269 19.14 10.85 -18.09
N PHE A 270 17.99 11.47 -18.32
CA PHE A 270 17.67 12.25 -19.52
C PHE A 270 17.19 13.65 -19.14
N SER A 271 17.63 14.65 -19.89
CA SER A 271 17.10 16.02 -19.77
C SER A 271 15.61 16.04 -20.14
N ARG A 272 14.76 16.67 -19.32
CA ARG A 272 13.33 16.83 -19.68
C ARG A 272 13.10 17.79 -20.84
N ASN A 273 14.02 18.73 -21.05
CA ASN A 273 13.88 19.76 -22.08
C ASN A 273 14.33 19.27 -23.45
N SER A 274 15.44 18.54 -23.51
CA SER A 274 16.06 18.11 -24.77
C SER A 274 15.97 16.61 -25.03
N TYR A 275 15.52 15.83 -24.04
CA TYR A 275 15.47 14.36 -24.04
C TYR A 275 16.82 13.65 -24.22
N THR A 276 17.91 14.41 -24.30
CA THR A 276 19.26 13.87 -24.43
C THR A 276 19.68 13.15 -23.16
N LYS A 277 20.31 11.98 -23.31
CA LYS A 277 20.94 11.28 -22.20
C LYS A 277 22.05 12.13 -21.59
N LEU A 278 21.96 12.37 -20.29
CA LEU A 278 22.92 13.16 -19.51
C LEU A 278 23.92 12.27 -18.79
N ASN A 279 23.44 11.18 -18.19
CA ASN A 279 24.26 10.31 -17.36
C ASN A 279 23.75 8.87 -17.32
N GLU A 280 24.56 7.98 -16.75
CA GLU A 280 24.22 6.58 -16.47
C GLU A 280 24.89 6.12 -15.18
N PHE A 281 24.12 5.50 -14.29
CA PHE A 281 24.60 4.98 -13.01
C PHE A 281 24.41 3.46 -12.94
N LEU A 282 25.35 2.78 -12.27
CA LEU A 282 25.36 1.32 -12.11
C LEU A 282 25.23 0.95 -10.63
N PRO A 283 24.02 1.01 -10.03
CA PRO A 283 23.83 0.74 -8.61
C PRO A 283 24.02 -0.73 -8.21
N SER A 284 24.12 -1.64 -9.19
CA SER A 284 24.22 -3.11 -9.03
C SER A 284 22.95 -3.77 -8.46
N GLY A 285 22.62 -4.97 -8.94
CA GLY A 285 21.36 -5.67 -8.64
C GLY A 285 20.47 -5.77 -9.87
N ALA A 286 19.19 -6.09 -9.71
CA ALA A 286 18.22 -6.24 -10.80
C ALA A 286 18.72 -7.13 -11.94
N ASN A 287 19.41 -8.22 -11.60
CA ASN A 287 20.04 -9.11 -12.59
C ASN A 287 19.07 -10.14 -13.18
N THR A 288 18.01 -10.50 -12.45
CA THR A 288 17.02 -11.47 -12.93
C THR A 288 16.23 -10.88 -14.08
N PRO A 289 16.22 -11.50 -15.28
CA PRO A 289 15.46 -11.00 -16.41
C PRO A 289 13.99 -10.77 -16.10
N GLU A 290 13.40 -9.73 -16.71
CA GLU A 290 11.95 -9.48 -16.72
C GLU A 290 11.32 -9.31 -15.32
N SER A 291 12.14 -9.25 -14.27
CA SER A 291 11.69 -9.08 -12.89
C SER A 291 11.31 -7.63 -12.64
N LYS A 292 10.27 -7.42 -11.85
CA LYS A 292 9.87 -6.07 -11.46
C LYS A 292 10.96 -5.42 -10.61
N SER A 293 11.33 -4.20 -10.97
CA SER A 293 12.21 -3.31 -10.22
C SER A 293 11.67 -1.90 -10.40
N GLU A 294 11.87 -1.04 -9.40
CA GLU A 294 11.25 0.28 -9.37
C GLU A 294 12.25 1.35 -8.98
N LEU A 295 12.07 2.56 -9.50
CA LEU A 295 12.71 3.74 -8.97
C LEU A 295 11.69 4.82 -8.58
N VAL A 296 12.03 5.58 -7.55
CA VAL A 296 11.33 6.80 -7.16
C VAL A 296 12.36 7.90 -7.00
N VAL A 297 12.05 9.08 -7.52
CA VAL A 297 13.00 10.19 -7.62
C VAL A 297 12.46 11.42 -6.91
N THR A 298 13.35 12.04 -6.14
CA THR A 298 13.16 13.39 -5.59
C THR A 298 14.14 14.35 -6.28
N ASP A 299 14.04 15.65 -6.02
CA ASP A 299 15.03 16.60 -6.55
C ASP A 299 16.46 16.34 -6.01
N SER A 300 16.60 15.62 -4.89
CA SER A 300 17.88 15.35 -4.24
C SER A 300 18.41 13.93 -4.42
N TYR A 301 17.50 12.94 -4.52
CA TYR A 301 17.87 11.53 -4.43
C TYR A 301 17.09 10.64 -5.40
N ILE A 302 17.73 9.53 -5.77
CA ILE A 302 17.15 8.44 -6.56
C ILE A 302 17.09 7.20 -5.65
N PHE A 303 15.89 6.72 -5.38
CA PHE A 303 15.65 5.49 -4.62
C PHE A 303 15.37 4.37 -5.61
N THR A 304 16.10 3.25 -5.52
CA THR A 304 15.93 2.13 -6.45
C THR A 304 15.73 0.83 -5.69
N ALA A 305 14.66 0.10 -6.01
CA ALA A 305 14.44 -1.30 -5.62
C ALA A 305 15.04 -2.23 -6.67
N LEU A 306 16.11 -2.94 -6.30
CA LEU A 306 16.97 -3.67 -7.24
C LEU A 306 16.96 -5.19 -7.01
N ASN A 307 15.81 -5.76 -6.64
CA ASN A 307 15.64 -7.18 -6.33
C ASN A 307 16.67 -7.69 -5.31
N GLU A 308 17.61 -8.53 -5.75
CA GLU A 308 18.69 -9.06 -4.92
C GLU A 308 19.67 -7.99 -4.43
N GLY A 309 19.68 -6.83 -5.10
CA GLY A 309 20.48 -5.65 -4.76
C GLY A 309 19.92 -4.81 -3.62
N GLY A 310 18.72 -5.11 -3.09
CA GLY A 310 18.06 -4.34 -2.03
C GLY A 310 17.64 -2.93 -2.48
N ILE A 311 17.58 -1.99 -1.54
CA ILE A 311 17.41 -0.56 -1.85
C ILE A 311 18.77 0.12 -1.96
N LYS A 312 19.00 0.83 -3.06
CA LYS A 312 20.08 1.82 -3.17
C LYS A 312 19.48 3.22 -3.20
N ILE A 313 20.08 4.12 -2.43
CA ILE A 313 19.76 5.53 -2.42
C ILE A 313 20.97 6.25 -2.99
N LEU A 314 20.81 6.86 -4.16
CA LEU A 314 21.84 7.62 -4.85
C LEU A 314 21.55 9.10 -4.72
N ASN A 315 22.59 9.94 -4.68
CA ASN A 315 22.45 11.36 -5.01
C ASN A 315 22.14 11.49 -6.52
N THR A 316 21.61 12.63 -6.96
CA THR A 316 21.30 12.85 -8.38
C THR A 316 22.53 12.85 -9.30
N ASP A 317 23.75 12.96 -8.74
CA ASP A 317 25.02 12.78 -9.44
C ASP A 317 25.46 11.31 -9.59
N GLY A 318 24.71 10.37 -9.01
CA GLY A 318 24.96 8.92 -9.06
C GLY A 318 25.80 8.36 -7.93
N SER A 319 26.36 9.20 -7.05
CA SER A 319 27.10 8.71 -5.89
C SER A 319 26.17 8.02 -4.89
N LEU A 320 26.63 6.88 -4.34
CA LEU A 320 25.85 6.12 -3.36
C LEU A 320 25.75 6.90 -2.05
N LYS A 321 24.54 7.29 -1.67
CA LYS A 321 24.24 7.89 -0.35
C LYS A 321 24.11 6.81 0.71
N GLN A 322 23.27 5.81 0.44
CA GLN A 322 22.94 4.77 1.40
C GLN A 322 22.52 3.47 0.71
N PHE A 323 22.75 2.35 1.39
CA PHE A 323 22.34 1.02 0.98
C PHE A 323 21.54 0.35 2.10
N ILE A 324 20.41 -0.25 1.73
CA ILE A 324 19.63 -1.14 2.58
C ILE A 324 19.62 -2.51 1.91
N PRO A 325 20.14 -3.57 2.55
CA PRO A 325 20.16 -4.90 1.95
C PRO A 325 18.75 -5.45 1.75
N ARG A 326 18.60 -6.40 0.82
CA ARG A 326 17.40 -7.23 0.73
C ARG A 326 17.19 -8.00 2.05
N PRO A 327 15.97 -8.50 2.32
CA PRO A 327 15.71 -9.35 3.47
C PRO A 327 16.61 -10.58 3.54
N THR A 328 17.00 -10.97 4.75
CA THR A 328 17.64 -12.27 4.98
C THR A 328 16.67 -13.39 4.62
N THR A 329 17.13 -14.33 3.78
CA THR A 329 16.36 -15.52 3.44
C THR A 329 16.32 -16.48 4.63
N PRO A 330 15.13 -16.89 5.12
CA PRO A 330 15.00 -17.90 6.15
C PRO A 330 15.57 -19.25 5.72
N ALA A 331 16.04 -20.06 6.68
CA ALA A 331 16.57 -21.39 6.40
C ALA A 331 15.55 -22.26 5.64
N GLY A 332 16.00 -22.92 4.57
CA GLY A 332 15.16 -23.77 3.73
C GLY A 332 14.24 -23.04 2.75
N LYS A 333 14.29 -21.70 2.70
CA LYS A 333 13.58 -20.87 1.72
C LYS A 333 14.50 -20.45 0.58
N LYS A 334 13.93 -19.95 -0.51
CA LYS A 334 14.68 -19.54 -1.71
C LYS A 334 14.93 -18.04 -1.72
N ASP A 335 16.14 -17.63 -2.11
CA ASP A 335 16.51 -16.21 -2.21
C ASP A 335 15.58 -15.39 -3.11
N GLU A 336 15.09 -15.99 -4.20
CA GLU A 336 14.18 -15.35 -5.17
C GLU A 336 12.85 -14.89 -4.56
N ASN A 337 12.47 -15.43 -3.40
CA ASN A 337 11.25 -15.03 -2.69
C ASN A 337 11.48 -13.88 -1.70
N TYR A 338 12.75 -13.49 -1.44
CA TYR A 338 13.16 -12.51 -0.44
C TYR A 338 14.01 -11.41 -1.10
N VAL A 339 13.41 -10.77 -2.11
CA VAL A 339 13.99 -9.71 -2.93
C VAL A 339 13.18 -8.43 -2.83
N THR A 340 13.82 -7.28 -3.06
CA THR A 340 13.17 -5.97 -3.00
C THR A 340 12.65 -5.53 -4.37
N ASN A 341 11.33 -5.57 -4.56
CA ASN A 341 10.69 -5.41 -5.88
C ASN A 341 10.18 -4.00 -6.14
N SER A 342 9.83 -3.26 -5.08
CA SER A 342 9.22 -1.92 -5.15
C SER A 342 9.73 -1.01 -4.05
N VAL A 343 9.64 0.30 -4.29
CA VAL A 343 9.95 1.35 -3.32
C VAL A 343 8.95 2.48 -3.47
N SER A 344 8.41 2.97 -2.36
CA SER A 344 7.49 4.10 -2.33
C SER A 344 7.86 5.05 -1.19
N LEU A 345 7.58 6.35 -1.38
CA LEU A 345 7.88 7.41 -0.42
C LEU A 345 6.59 8.11 -0.02
N ASN A 346 6.41 8.34 1.27
CA ASN A 346 5.30 9.12 1.79
C ASN A 346 5.75 10.00 2.95
N GLY A 347 5.92 11.30 2.70
CA GLY A 347 6.47 12.23 3.68
C GLY A 347 7.90 11.85 4.06
N ASP A 348 8.11 11.49 5.33
CA ASP A 348 9.39 10.99 5.84
C ASP A 348 9.43 9.46 5.94
N LEU A 349 8.47 8.74 5.35
CA LEU A 349 8.48 7.29 5.30
C LEU A 349 8.99 6.78 3.95
N LEU A 350 9.75 5.70 4.02
CA LEU A 350 10.12 4.83 2.91
C LEU A 350 9.48 3.47 3.12
N PHE A 351 8.78 2.98 2.11
CA PHE A 351 8.25 1.63 2.05
C PHE A 351 8.99 0.83 0.99
N ALA A 352 9.29 -0.43 1.28
CA ALA A 352 9.88 -1.34 0.31
C ALA A 352 9.13 -2.67 0.29
N GLY A 353 8.64 -3.09 -0.88
CA GLY A 353 8.01 -4.40 -1.07
C GLY A 353 9.07 -5.49 -1.21
N ASN A 354 9.08 -6.43 -0.28
CA ASN A 354 10.20 -7.34 -0.04
C ASN A 354 9.81 -8.83 -0.16
N GLY A 355 8.90 -9.13 -1.10
CA GLY A 355 8.46 -10.50 -1.36
C GLY A 355 7.82 -11.14 -0.13
N GLU A 356 8.17 -12.39 0.16
CA GLU A 356 7.67 -13.13 1.34
C GLU A 356 8.08 -12.50 2.69
N ALA A 357 9.00 -11.53 2.70
CA ALA A 357 9.35 -10.78 3.92
C ALA A 357 8.34 -9.67 4.26
N GLY A 358 7.32 -9.44 3.41
CA GLY A 358 6.34 -8.38 3.58
C GLY A 358 6.87 -7.01 3.14
N ILE A 359 6.50 -5.94 3.84
CA ILE A 359 7.03 -4.59 3.57
C ILE A 359 8.05 -4.20 4.63
N TYR A 360 9.16 -3.57 4.20
CA TYR A 360 10.05 -2.86 5.13
C TYR A 360 9.64 -1.41 5.19
N ILE A 361 9.78 -0.83 6.39
CA ILE A 361 9.41 0.55 6.69
C ILE A 361 10.67 1.25 7.20
N GLY A 362 11.03 2.35 6.57
CA GLY A 362 12.13 3.22 6.99
C GLY A 362 11.64 4.64 7.26
N GLY A 363 12.24 5.32 8.23
CA GLY A 363 12.07 6.74 8.47
C GLY A 363 13.26 7.54 7.92
N ILE A 364 13.00 8.56 7.10
CA ILE A 364 13.97 9.52 6.58
C ILE A 364 14.18 10.61 7.63
N VAL A 365 15.39 10.68 8.18
CA VAL A 365 15.73 11.63 9.26
C VAL A 365 16.53 12.80 8.68
N LYS A 366 15.87 13.95 8.53
CA LYS A 366 16.43 15.17 7.93
C LYS A 366 17.67 15.66 8.68
N GLU A 367 17.64 15.64 10.01
CA GLU A 367 18.73 16.06 10.90
C GLU A 367 19.97 15.17 10.73
N ARG A 368 19.81 13.99 10.14
CA ARG A 368 20.89 13.07 9.79
C ARG A 368 21.14 13.04 8.28
N ASN A 369 21.07 14.22 7.66
CA ASN A 369 21.28 14.39 6.23
C ASN A 369 20.41 13.41 5.43
N ASP A 370 19.11 13.40 5.70
CA ASP A 370 18.11 12.51 5.07
C ASP A 370 18.48 11.02 5.06
N SER A 371 19.13 10.54 6.12
CA SER A 371 19.45 9.11 6.25
C SER A 371 18.18 8.32 6.55
N VAL A 372 18.05 7.14 5.95
CA VAL A 372 16.93 6.22 6.18
C VAL A 372 17.27 5.29 7.34
N PHE A 373 16.41 5.25 8.36
CA PHE A 373 16.50 4.31 9.47
C PHE A 373 15.36 3.32 9.39
N LEU A 374 15.69 2.03 9.30
CA LEU A 374 14.66 0.99 9.30
C LEU A 374 13.93 0.96 10.63
N LEU A 375 12.63 1.17 10.57
CA LEU A 375 11.70 1.05 11.69
C LEU A 375 11.33 -0.42 11.93
N GLY A 376 11.26 -1.22 10.86
CA GLY A 376 11.03 -2.65 10.92
C GLY A 376 10.31 -3.19 9.68
N ALA A 377 9.62 -4.31 9.84
CA ALA A 377 8.87 -4.96 8.79
C ALA A 377 7.44 -5.30 9.23
N ILE A 378 6.50 -5.24 8.28
CA ILE A 378 5.15 -5.77 8.45
C ILE A 378 5.01 -6.97 7.53
N LYS A 379 4.58 -8.10 8.09
CA LYS A 379 4.29 -9.34 7.36
C LYS A 379 2.79 -9.55 7.22
N PHE A 380 2.39 -10.19 6.12
CA PHE A 380 0.98 -10.41 5.78
C PHE A 380 0.57 -11.90 5.86
N GLY A 381 1.38 -12.72 6.52
CA GLY A 381 1.17 -14.17 6.64
C GLY A 381 2.07 -14.99 5.71
N GLU A 382 2.07 -16.30 5.91
CA GLU A 382 2.94 -17.22 5.17
C GLU A 382 2.57 -17.29 3.68
N GLY A 383 3.58 -17.23 2.81
CA GLY A 383 3.41 -17.35 1.36
C GLY A 383 2.82 -16.11 0.67
N GLN A 384 2.51 -15.04 1.41
CA GLN A 384 2.06 -13.77 0.84
C GLN A 384 3.26 -12.90 0.47
N SER A 385 3.47 -12.72 -0.84
CA SER A 385 4.63 -12.02 -1.39
C SER A 385 4.30 -10.57 -1.73
N ALA A 386 4.79 -9.62 -0.94
CA ALA A 386 4.65 -8.19 -1.19
C ALA A 386 5.51 -7.77 -2.40
N ASN A 387 4.87 -7.66 -3.57
CA ASN A 387 5.55 -7.39 -4.83
C ASN A 387 5.45 -5.92 -5.26
N PHE A 388 4.46 -5.19 -4.75
CA PHE A 388 4.29 -3.76 -4.98
C PHE A 388 3.77 -3.10 -3.71
N VAL A 389 4.27 -1.90 -3.40
CA VAL A 389 3.75 -1.05 -2.32
C VAL A 389 3.67 0.37 -2.83
N GLU A 390 2.53 1.03 -2.59
CA GLU A 390 2.38 2.45 -2.83
C GLU A 390 1.72 3.10 -1.61
N SER A 391 2.25 4.24 -1.19
CA SER A 391 1.69 5.00 -0.09
C SER A 391 1.56 6.47 -0.42
N LYS A 392 0.43 7.04 -0.02
CA LYS A 392 0.16 8.47 -0.13
C LYS A 392 -0.76 8.90 0.99
N ASP A 393 -0.48 10.06 1.56
CA ASP A 393 -1.23 10.64 2.67
C ASP A 393 -1.34 9.63 3.82
N SER A 394 -2.55 9.24 4.22
CA SER A 394 -2.76 8.27 5.31
C SER A 394 -3.01 6.84 4.81
N VAL A 395 -2.73 6.51 3.54
CA VAL A 395 -3.09 5.21 2.94
C VAL A 395 -1.85 4.49 2.41
N VAL A 396 -1.83 3.17 2.59
CA VAL A 396 -0.86 2.26 1.96
C VAL A 396 -1.62 1.14 1.26
N PHE A 397 -1.25 0.88 0.02
CA PHE A 397 -1.67 -0.30 -0.72
C PHE A 397 -0.49 -1.25 -0.89
N VAL A 398 -0.71 -2.54 -0.62
CA VAL A 398 0.29 -3.59 -0.81
C VAL A 398 -0.25 -4.71 -1.68
N ALA A 399 0.39 -4.96 -2.83
CA ALA A 399 0.09 -6.10 -3.69
C ALA A 399 0.81 -7.34 -3.17
N THR A 400 0.06 -8.34 -2.69
CA THR A 400 0.60 -9.54 -2.01
C THR A 400 0.55 -10.80 -2.88
N GLY A 401 0.62 -10.64 -4.21
CA GLY A 401 0.55 -11.74 -5.16
C GLY A 401 -0.81 -12.44 -5.12
N LEU A 402 -0.83 -13.75 -4.88
CA LEU A 402 -2.07 -14.53 -4.77
C LEU A 402 -2.88 -14.20 -3.49
N GLY A 403 -2.27 -13.55 -2.49
CA GLY A 403 -2.95 -13.07 -1.29
C GLY A 403 -3.82 -11.83 -1.51
N GLY A 404 -3.90 -11.34 -2.75
CA GLY A 404 -4.68 -10.17 -3.12
C GLY A 404 -4.01 -8.86 -2.72
N LEU A 405 -4.84 -7.86 -2.39
CA LEU A 405 -4.42 -6.52 -2.02
C LEU A 405 -4.64 -6.29 -0.53
N LYS A 406 -3.68 -5.65 0.14
CA LYS A 406 -3.85 -5.15 1.51
C LYS A 406 -3.99 -3.63 1.47
N ILE A 407 -4.97 -3.11 2.20
CA ILE A 407 -5.20 -1.67 2.37
C ILE A 407 -4.95 -1.35 3.84
N LEU A 408 -3.96 -0.50 4.09
CA LEU A 408 -3.58 -0.07 5.43
C LEU A 408 -3.82 1.43 5.58
N SER A 409 -4.12 1.87 6.80
CA SER A 409 -4.05 3.28 7.18
C SER A 409 -2.78 3.57 7.97
N ILE A 410 -2.20 4.75 7.75
CA ILE A 410 -1.13 5.32 8.57
C ILE A 410 -1.77 6.33 9.54
N SER A 411 -1.48 6.19 10.82
CA SER A 411 -1.74 7.22 11.82
C SER A 411 -0.47 7.53 12.58
N VAL A 412 -0.40 8.73 13.15
CA VAL A 412 0.55 9.03 14.21
C VAL A 412 -0.12 8.59 15.51
N ASP A 413 0.43 7.56 16.13
CA ASP A 413 0.14 7.17 17.49
C ASP A 413 0.74 8.23 18.41
N GLU A 414 -0.07 9.20 18.85
CA GLU A 414 0.35 10.14 19.90
C GLU A 414 0.58 9.43 21.25
N GLY A 415 0.32 8.12 21.31
CA GLY A 415 0.50 7.27 22.47
C GLY A 415 -0.54 7.52 23.56
N ALA A 416 -1.55 8.33 23.25
CA ALA A 416 -2.77 8.51 24.01
C ALA A 416 -3.84 7.52 23.50
N PRO A 417 -4.49 6.75 24.39
CA PRO A 417 -5.65 5.95 24.02
C PRO A 417 -6.75 6.81 23.38
N ASP A 418 -7.49 6.28 22.40
CA ASP A 418 -8.57 7.01 21.70
C ASP A 418 -9.70 7.48 22.66
N ASP A 419 -9.94 6.71 23.73
CA ASP A 419 -11.02 6.94 24.72
C ASP A 419 -10.48 7.40 26.09
N VAL A 420 -9.70 8.49 26.13
CA VAL A 420 -9.31 9.08 27.42
C VAL A 420 -10.54 9.68 28.10
N ILE A 421 -11.02 9.03 29.16
CA ILE A 421 -12.02 9.62 30.05
C ILE A 421 -11.33 10.73 30.87
N PRO A 422 -11.78 11.99 30.76
CA PRO A 422 -11.22 13.07 31.57
C PRO A 422 -11.42 12.74 33.04
N THR A 423 -10.32 12.48 33.73
CA THR A 423 -10.31 12.18 35.16
C THR A 423 -9.56 13.28 35.88
N LYS A 424 -10.15 13.79 36.96
CA LYS A 424 -9.51 14.75 37.85
C LYS A 424 -9.42 14.12 39.23
N PRO A 425 -8.34 13.37 39.52
CA PRO A 425 -8.11 12.82 40.85
C PRO A 425 -8.25 13.92 41.90
N CYS A 426 -8.88 13.63 43.04
CA CYS A 426 -9.05 14.65 44.06
C CYS A 426 -7.68 15.05 44.66
N PRO A 427 -7.50 16.31 45.08
CA PRO A 427 -6.22 16.79 45.61
C PRO A 427 -5.69 15.96 46.79
N THR A 428 -6.59 15.41 47.61
CA THR A 428 -6.21 14.53 48.73
C THR A 428 -5.56 13.22 48.27
N LEU A 429 -6.09 12.59 47.21
CA LEU A 429 -5.50 11.37 46.65
C LEU A 429 -4.12 11.66 46.07
N LEU A 430 -3.99 12.75 45.31
CA LEU A 430 -2.70 13.18 44.75
C LEU A 430 -1.68 13.49 45.85
N GLY A 431 -2.12 14.14 46.93
CA GLY A 431 -1.29 14.40 48.10
C GLY A 431 -0.76 13.10 48.73
N HIS A 432 -1.61 12.10 48.94
CA HIS A 432 -1.17 10.80 49.48
C HIS A 432 -0.22 10.06 48.53
N ILE A 433 -0.44 10.14 47.21
CA ILE A 433 0.47 9.53 46.22
C ILE A 433 1.84 10.20 46.29
N ALA A 434 1.90 11.54 46.34
CA ALA A 434 3.14 12.29 46.45
C ALA A 434 3.88 12.03 47.77
N GLU A 435 3.15 11.86 48.88
CA GLU A 435 3.73 11.47 50.17
C GLU A 435 4.30 10.04 50.14
N LEU A 436 3.63 9.11 49.46
CA LEU A 436 4.06 7.72 49.33
C LEU A 436 5.20 7.56 48.32
N PHE A 437 5.26 8.42 47.31
CA PHE A 437 6.29 8.39 46.27
C PHE A 437 6.97 9.77 46.12
N PRO A 438 7.74 10.22 47.13
CA PRO A 438 8.37 11.53 47.09
C PRO A 438 9.46 11.62 46.02
N GLU A 439 9.53 12.76 45.34
CA GLU A 439 10.54 13.02 44.30
C GLU A 439 11.97 12.90 44.83
N GLY A 440 12.87 12.37 43.99
CA GLY A 440 14.29 12.19 44.32
C GLY A 440 14.56 11.11 45.37
N SER A 441 13.54 10.42 45.87
CA SER A 441 13.67 9.32 46.82
C SER A 441 13.63 7.96 46.11
N ASN A 442 14.56 7.08 46.46
CA ASN A 442 14.50 5.70 46.00
C ASN A 442 13.54 4.89 46.89
N ASN A 443 12.32 4.69 46.42
CA ASN A 443 11.29 3.97 47.17
C ASN A 443 11.57 2.47 47.34
N TYR A 444 12.49 1.88 46.57
CA TYR A 444 12.97 0.52 46.87
C TYR A 444 13.73 0.46 48.22
N VAL A 445 14.27 1.59 48.67
CA VAL A 445 14.97 1.71 49.96
C VAL A 445 14.06 2.29 51.03
N ALA A 446 13.28 3.32 50.69
CA ALA A 446 12.42 4.02 51.65
C ALA A 446 11.17 3.23 52.04
N LEU A 447 10.60 2.46 51.10
CA LEU A 447 9.36 1.68 51.25
C LEU A 447 9.51 0.27 50.64
N PRO A 448 10.48 -0.54 51.10
CA PRO A 448 10.78 -1.86 50.54
C PRO A 448 9.57 -2.81 50.57
N GLU A 449 8.66 -2.62 51.53
CA GLU A 449 7.42 -3.37 51.68
C GLU A 449 6.48 -3.27 50.48
N LEU A 450 6.54 -2.19 49.69
CA LEU A 450 5.75 -2.04 48.48
C LEU A 450 6.24 -2.94 47.33
N PHE A 451 7.51 -3.36 47.37
CA PHE A 451 8.17 -4.07 46.27
C PHE A 451 8.46 -5.55 46.56
N LEU A 452 7.92 -6.08 47.66
CA LEU A 452 8.07 -7.49 48.02
C LEU A 452 7.48 -8.39 46.93
N SER A 453 8.14 -9.52 46.67
CA SER A 453 7.68 -10.53 45.70
C SER A 453 6.33 -11.16 46.06
N THR A 454 5.94 -11.06 47.33
CA THR A 454 4.64 -11.51 47.85
C THR A 454 3.49 -10.55 47.53
N ASN A 455 3.78 -9.32 47.11
CA ASN A 455 2.73 -8.35 46.79
C ASN A 455 2.02 -8.74 45.50
N THR A 456 0.70 -8.65 45.51
CA THR A 456 -0.11 -8.92 44.33
C THR A 456 0.06 -7.76 43.35
N LYS A 457 0.64 -8.03 42.18
CA LYS A 457 0.80 -7.07 41.09
C LYS A 457 -0.33 -7.14 40.06
N ASN A 458 -1.25 -8.09 40.25
CA ASN A 458 -2.35 -8.37 39.34
C ASN A 458 -3.65 -7.77 39.87
N VAL A 459 -4.44 -7.17 38.98
CA VAL A 459 -5.83 -6.83 39.28
C VAL A 459 -6.70 -8.05 38.99
N ILE A 460 -7.31 -8.63 40.02
CA ILE A 460 -8.16 -9.83 39.89
C ILE A 460 -9.63 -9.42 39.87
N LEU A 461 -10.28 -9.62 38.73
CA LEU A 461 -11.72 -9.39 38.59
C LEU A 461 -12.50 -10.61 39.06
N LYS A 462 -13.30 -10.46 40.13
CA LYS A 462 -14.17 -11.53 40.68
C LYS A 462 -15.53 -11.63 39.98
N LYS A 463 -15.85 -10.63 39.16
CA LYS A 463 -17.06 -10.49 38.35
C LYS A 463 -16.72 -9.64 37.13
N GLU A 464 -17.56 -9.67 36.11
CA GLU A 464 -17.43 -8.78 34.96
C GLU A 464 -17.46 -7.32 35.44
N SER A 465 -16.44 -6.55 35.06
CA SER A 465 -16.19 -5.20 35.55
C SER A 465 -15.30 -4.45 34.57
N GLU A 466 -15.56 -3.17 34.40
CA GLU A 466 -14.71 -2.26 33.64
C GLU A 466 -13.49 -1.87 34.48
N VAL A 467 -12.31 -1.83 33.86
CA VAL A 467 -11.06 -1.41 34.48
C VAL A 467 -10.57 -0.17 33.75
N TYR A 468 -10.41 0.92 34.48
CA TYR A 468 -9.87 2.16 33.94
C TYR A 468 -8.47 2.39 34.50
N ILE A 469 -7.58 2.88 33.64
CA ILE A 469 -6.24 3.30 34.00
C ILE A 469 -6.18 4.81 33.81
N THR A 470 -5.74 5.52 34.84
CA THR A 470 -5.53 6.97 34.78
C THR A 470 -4.09 7.28 35.14
N PHE A 471 -3.52 8.23 34.41
CA PHE A 471 -2.20 8.75 34.68
C PHE A 471 -2.33 10.00 35.55
N THR A 472 -1.61 10.04 36.68
CA THR A 472 -1.85 11.03 37.74
C THR A 472 -0.88 12.21 37.71
N ASP A 473 0.42 11.97 37.46
CA ASP A 473 1.44 13.04 37.44
C ASP A 473 2.73 12.57 36.73
N GLU A 474 3.36 13.45 35.94
CA GLU A 474 4.69 13.30 35.32
C GLU A 474 5.39 14.65 35.36
N VAL A 475 6.51 14.73 36.09
CA VAL A 475 7.22 16.01 36.31
C VAL A 475 8.62 16.00 35.69
N ALA A 476 9.07 14.84 35.18
CA ALA A 476 10.45 14.62 34.79
C ALA A 476 10.68 14.73 33.26
N GLY A 477 9.62 14.89 32.47
CA GLY A 477 9.67 14.94 31.00
C GLY A 477 10.06 13.61 30.36
N TRP A 478 9.96 12.48 31.08
CA TRP A 478 10.30 11.15 30.55
C TRP A 478 9.07 10.49 29.95
N ARG A 479 9.26 9.90 28.76
CA ARG A 479 8.24 9.07 28.13
C ARG A 479 8.09 7.76 28.90
N ASN A 480 6.85 7.41 29.24
CA ASN A 480 6.54 6.18 29.96
C ASN A 480 5.64 5.29 29.09
N SER A 481 5.94 4.01 29.05
CA SER A 481 5.10 3.01 28.38
C SER A 481 4.48 2.10 29.42
N LEU A 482 3.16 1.98 29.40
CA LEU A 482 2.45 0.97 30.17
C LEU A 482 2.05 -0.18 29.24
N GLY A 483 2.51 -1.38 29.59
CA GLY A 483 2.06 -2.62 28.96
C GLY A 483 1.20 -3.42 29.94
N TYR A 484 0.03 -3.90 29.51
CA TYR A 484 -0.76 -4.86 30.28
C TYR A 484 -1.33 -5.96 29.39
N TYR A 485 -1.62 -7.11 30.00
CA TYR A 485 -2.26 -8.24 29.35
C TYR A 485 -3.33 -8.80 30.29
N ILE A 486 -4.33 -9.45 29.71
CA ILE A 486 -5.45 -10.02 30.45
C ILE A 486 -5.44 -11.53 30.22
N TYR A 487 -5.66 -12.32 31.27
CA TYR A 487 -5.68 -13.78 31.17
C TYR A 487 -6.67 -14.40 32.15
N ASN A 488 -7.11 -15.63 31.84
CA ASN A 488 -7.94 -16.42 32.75
C ASN A 488 -7.08 -17.00 33.87
N LEU A 489 -7.44 -16.74 35.12
CA LEU A 489 -6.71 -17.22 36.30
C LEU A 489 -6.55 -18.74 36.37
N ASN A 490 -7.50 -19.48 35.82
CA ASN A 490 -7.47 -20.95 35.77
C ASN A 490 -6.64 -21.50 34.60
N ASN A 491 -6.23 -20.63 33.67
CA ASN A 491 -5.39 -20.97 32.52
C ASN A 491 -4.35 -19.86 32.28
N PRO A 492 -3.37 -19.70 33.19
CA PRO A 492 -2.34 -18.68 33.05
C PRO A 492 -1.42 -18.99 31.86
N PRO A 493 -0.95 -17.95 31.13
CA PRO A 493 -0.03 -18.12 30.02
C PRO A 493 1.32 -18.66 30.51
N LEU A 494 1.86 -19.64 29.80
CA LEU A 494 3.14 -20.30 30.12
C LEU A 494 4.33 -19.61 29.45
N ASN A 495 4.08 -18.85 28.39
CA ASN A 495 5.10 -18.10 27.65
C ASN A 495 4.46 -16.88 26.97
N ALA A 496 5.31 -16.03 26.39
CA ALA A 496 4.89 -14.79 25.75
C ALA A 496 3.97 -15.01 24.52
N ASP A 497 4.09 -16.14 23.83
CA ASP A 497 3.29 -16.43 22.63
C ASP A 497 1.83 -16.78 22.98
N GLN A 498 1.55 -17.11 24.25
CA GLN A 498 0.21 -17.36 24.78
C GLN A 498 -0.48 -16.10 25.34
N LEU A 499 0.18 -14.94 25.27
CA LEU A 499 -0.39 -13.68 25.72
C LEU A 499 -1.37 -13.16 24.66
N GLU A 500 -2.65 -13.31 24.92
CA GLU A 500 -3.72 -12.65 24.18
C GLU A 500 -3.96 -11.23 24.76
N ASN A 501 -4.35 -10.27 23.91
CA ASN A 501 -4.73 -8.91 24.32
C ASN A 501 -3.62 -8.14 25.07
N ILE A 502 -2.45 -8.03 24.46
CA ILE A 502 -1.39 -7.15 24.98
C ILE A 502 -1.69 -5.72 24.54
N TYR A 503 -1.89 -4.83 25.51
CA TYR A 503 -2.11 -3.41 25.27
C TYR A 503 -0.85 -2.66 25.66
N TYR A 504 -0.39 -1.78 24.77
CA TYR A 504 0.70 -0.85 25.04
C TYR A 504 0.15 0.56 24.89
N SER A 505 0.30 1.40 25.92
CA SER A 505 0.11 2.85 25.78
C SER A 505 1.45 3.55 25.99
N GLN A 506 1.92 4.29 24.98
CA GLN A 506 3.08 5.17 25.12
C GLN A 506 2.63 6.56 25.60
N ILE A 507 2.51 6.77 26.89
CA ILE A 507 1.86 8.00 27.36
C ILE A 507 2.88 9.14 27.37
N CYS A 508 2.68 10.13 26.49
CA CYS A 508 3.25 11.47 26.62
C CYS A 508 2.26 12.36 27.38
N GLN A 509 2.63 12.86 28.56
CA GLN A 509 2.05 14.12 29.03
C GLN A 509 2.86 15.27 28.41
N LYS A 510 2.14 16.28 27.93
CA LYS A 510 2.70 17.52 27.38
C LYS A 510 2.93 18.54 28.49
#